data_AF-A0A3D5MW35-F1
#
_entry.id   AF-A0A3D5MW35-F1
#
_cell.length_a   1.000
_cell.length_b   1.000
_cell.length_c   1.000
_cell.angle_alpha   90.00
_cell.angle_beta   90.00
_cell.angle_gamma   90.00
#
_symmetry.space_group_name_H-M   'P 1'
#
loop_
_entity.id
_entity.type
_entity.pdbx_description
1 polymer ?
#
loop_
_entity_poly.entity_id
_entity_poly.type
_entity_poly.pdbx_seq_one_letter_code
_entity_poly.pdbx_strand_id
1 'polypeptide(L)'
;MFNISTQTLRLYDKIDLLKPAHINMDSGYRYYSIEQFVKLDCIKMCKTMGLSLENIKELIGNDSSVESMLEITRQQKKALEAKIIELKNMKSHLNNFESRIDNAVSIGFNNIVLIDNEERYVIKYNYISKTPEELEVNLRKVIIDSEEKFGILNSDIGFTISYDDIVKENKVIFKNLTIHIYNNSYLK
;
A
#
# COMPACT_ATOMS: atom_id res chain seq x y z
N MET A 1 20.96 27.72 11.23
CA MET A 1 21.87 27.54 10.08
C MET A 1 21.69 26.19 9.35
N PHE A 2 21.41 25.04 10.00
CA PHE A 2 21.15 23.76 9.28
C PHE A 2 19.74 23.16 9.40
N ASN A 3 18.86 23.76 10.22
CA ASN A 3 17.57 23.21 10.64
C ASN A 3 17.67 21.75 11.14
N ILE A 4 18.74 21.45 11.88
CA ILE A 4 18.97 20.15 12.52
C ILE A 4 18.87 20.39 14.02
N SER A 5 18.07 19.56 14.70
CA SER A 5 17.93 19.63 16.15
C SER A 5 19.22 19.18 16.85
N THR A 6 19.47 19.70 18.06
CA THR A 6 20.58 19.24 18.90
C THR A 6 20.48 17.75 19.21
N GLN A 7 19.27 17.19 19.33
CA GLN A 7 19.03 15.77 19.51
C GLN A 7 19.50 14.94 18.31
N THR A 8 19.26 15.43 17.09
CA THR A 8 19.70 14.76 15.86
C THR A 8 21.22 14.71 15.76
N LEU A 9 21.93 15.79 16.11
CA LEU A 9 23.39 15.79 16.15
C LEU A 9 23.95 14.82 17.20
N ARG A 10 23.31 14.75 18.37
CA ARG A 10 23.66 13.75 19.41
C ARG A 10 23.42 12.32 18.93
N LEU A 11 22.35 12.07 18.18
CA LEU A 11 22.10 10.77 17.57
C LEU A 11 23.21 10.42 16.58
N TYR A 12 23.57 11.34 15.68
CA TYR A 12 24.63 11.11 14.69
C TYR A 12 25.99 10.85 15.35
N ASP A 13 26.30 11.52 16.45
CA ASP A 13 27.48 11.21 17.26
C ASP A 13 27.38 9.79 17.87
N LYS A 14 26.23 9.43 18.46
CA LYS A 14 26.02 8.12 19.12
C LYS A 14 26.21 6.93 18.16
N ILE A 15 25.81 7.07 16.90
CA ILE A 15 25.92 6.01 15.89
C ILE A 15 27.20 6.10 15.05
N ASP A 16 28.13 6.98 15.43
CA ASP A 16 29.37 7.31 14.72
C ASP A 16 29.17 7.75 13.26
N LEU A 17 28.03 8.36 12.94
CA LEU A 17 27.77 8.94 11.63
C LEU A 17 28.48 10.31 11.50
N LEU A 18 28.43 11.12 12.56
CA LEU A 18 29.11 12.41 12.62
C LEU A 18 29.56 12.72 14.05
N LYS A 19 30.87 12.60 14.29
CA LYS A 19 31.48 13.00 15.55
C LYS A 19 31.64 14.53 15.63
N PRO A 20 31.45 15.14 16.81
CA PRO A 20 31.80 16.55 17.00
C PRO A 20 33.32 16.74 16.83
N ALA A 21 33.72 17.89 16.28
CA ALA A 21 35.12 18.27 16.19
C ALA A 21 35.77 18.43 17.58
N HIS A 22 34.99 18.87 18.57
CA HIS A 22 35.45 19.02 19.95
C HIS A 22 34.32 18.73 20.94
N ILE A 23 34.66 18.08 22.06
CA ILE A 23 33.77 17.91 23.21
C ILE A 23 34.42 18.62 24.39
N ASN A 24 33.73 19.61 24.96
CA ASN A 24 34.19 20.27 26.17
C ASN A 24 34.08 19.30 27.35
N MET A 25 35.20 19.03 28.02
CA MET A 25 35.29 17.99 29.06
C MET A 25 34.53 18.34 30.33
N ASP A 26 34.42 19.63 30.67
CA ASP A 26 33.77 20.09 31.91
C ASP A 26 32.25 20.14 31.80
N SER A 27 31.73 20.45 30.60
CA SER A 27 30.30 20.71 30.36
C SER A 27 29.62 19.68 29.46
N GLY A 28 30.38 18.81 28.79
CA GLY A 28 29.87 17.82 27.83
C GLY A 28 29.29 18.43 26.54
N TYR A 29 29.47 19.74 26.31
CA TYR A 29 29.03 20.41 25.09
C TYR A 29 29.82 19.94 23.88
N ARG A 30 29.09 19.74 22.77
CA ARG A 30 29.61 19.26 21.49
C ARG A 30 29.72 20.42 20.52
N TYR A 31 30.91 20.60 19.95
CA TYR A 31 31.22 21.63 18.98
C TYR A 31 31.50 20.98 17.63
N TYR A 32 30.83 21.47 16.59
CA TYR A 32 31.01 21.02 15.21
C TYR A 32 31.70 22.12 14.41
N SER A 33 32.66 21.74 13.57
CA SER A 33 33.43 22.69 12.78
C SER A 33 32.80 22.98 11.42
N ILE A 34 33.31 24.00 10.72
CA ILE A 34 32.83 24.38 9.38
C ILE A 34 33.12 23.26 8.37
N GLU A 35 34.24 22.53 8.50
CA GLU A 35 34.55 21.43 7.57
C GLU A 35 33.51 20.29 7.68
N GLN A 36 32.86 20.14 8.84
CA GLN A 36 31.82 19.13 9.06
C GLN A 36 30.48 19.50 8.43
N PHE A 37 30.31 20.73 7.94
CA PHE A 37 29.09 21.18 7.27
C PHE A 37 28.89 20.45 5.94
N VAL A 38 29.96 20.22 5.18
CA VAL A 38 29.88 19.46 3.92
C VAL A 38 29.38 18.04 4.19
N LYS A 39 29.86 17.40 5.25
CA LYS A 39 29.40 16.07 5.66
C LYS A 39 27.93 16.08 6.10
N LEU A 40 27.49 17.12 6.80
CA LEU A 40 26.07 17.31 7.15
C LEU A 40 25.18 17.48 5.92
N ASP A 41 25.62 18.23 4.91
CA ASP A 41 24.88 18.40 3.66
C ASP A 41 24.75 17.07 2.91
N CYS A 42 25.81 16.27 2.86
CA CYS A 42 25.76 14.90 2.31
C CYS A 42 24.76 14.02 3.07
N ILE A 43 24.79 14.04 4.41
CA ILE A 43 23.82 13.29 5.24
C ILE A 43 22.39 13.72 4.91
N LYS A 44 22.12 15.03 4.84
CA LYS A 44 20.80 15.56 4.50
C LYS A 44 20.35 15.11 3.11
N MET A 45 21.22 15.22 2.11
CA MET A 45 20.92 14.77 0.75
C MET A 45 20.55 13.29 0.74
N CYS A 46 21.34 12.43 1.39
CA CYS A 46 21.05 11.00 1.46
C CYS A 46 19.74 10.70 2.20
N LYS A 47 19.42 11.47 3.26
CA LYS A 47 18.11 11.38 3.93
C LYS A 47 16.95 11.74 2.99
N THR A 48 17.11 12.73 2.10
CA THR A 48 16.07 13.06 1.10
C THR A 48 15.86 11.95 0.07
N MET A 49 16.88 11.12 -0.19
CA MET A 49 16.78 9.92 -1.04
C MET A 49 16.12 8.73 -0.31
N GLY A 50 15.76 8.90 0.97
CA GLY A 50 15.11 7.87 1.78
C GLY A 50 16.06 6.81 2.34
N LEU A 51 17.38 7.05 2.34
CA LEU A 51 18.35 6.12 2.89
C LEU A 51 18.28 6.06 4.43
N SER A 52 18.50 4.85 4.97
CA SER A 52 18.66 4.61 6.41
C SER A 52 19.95 5.24 6.93
N LEU A 53 20.06 5.49 8.25
CA LEU A 53 21.28 6.10 8.80
C LEU A 53 22.49 5.17 8.65
N GLU A 54 22.25 3.85 8.67
CA GLU A 54 23.24 2.81 8.42
C GLU A 54 23.78 2.91 6.99
N ASN A 55 22.90 2.94 5.99
CA ASN A 55 23.31 3.08 4.58
C ASN A 55 23.99 4.42 4.32
N ILE A 56 23.57 5.49 5.00
CA ILE A 56 24.23 6.80 4.89
C ILE A 56 25.65 6.73 5.44
N LYS A 57 25.84 6.09 6.59
CA LYS A 57 27.16 5.89 7.21
C LYS A 57 28.08 5.12 6.26
N GLU A 58 27.57 4.07 5.62
CA GLU A 58 28.29 3.30 4.62
C GLU A 58 28.53 4.09 3.33
N LEU A 59 27.65 5.01 2.93
CA LEU A 59 27.82 5.77 1.68
C LEU A 59 28.81 6.93 1.81
N ILE A 60 28.89 7.57 2.99
CA ILE A 60 29.79 8.71 3.24
C ILE A 60 31.04 8.33 4.05
N GLY A 61 31.23 7.04 4.30
CA GLY A 61 32.38 6.49 5.00
C GLY A 61 33.66 6.63 4.19
N ASN A 62 34.80 6.62 4.86
CA ASN A 62 36.10 6.71 4.19
C ASN A 62 36.51 5.38 3.53
N ASP A 63 35.98 4.25 4.00
CA ASP A 63 36.32 2.90 3.52
C ASP A 63 35.36 2.39 2.43
N SER A 64 34.49 3.25 1.94
CA SER A 64 33.40 2.90 1.03
C SER A 64 33.89 2.79 -0.40
N SER A 65 33.74 1.62 -1.02
CA SER A 65 34.06 1.44 -2.43
C SER A 65 32.99 2.06 -3.34
N VAL A 66 33.37 2.50 -4.54
CA VAL A 66 32.41 3.03 -5.53
C VAL A 66 31.35 1.99 -5.86
N GLU A 67 31.72 0.70 -5.86
CA GLU A 67 30.82 -0.43 -6.06
C GLU A 67 29.76 -0.53 -4.96
N SER A 68 30.15 -0.41 -3.68
CA SER A 68 29.22 -0.44 -2.54
C SER A 68 28.22 0.72 -2.58
N MET A 69 28.68 1.93 -2.90
CA MET A 69 27.81 3.11 -3.06
C MET A 69 26.78 2.91 -4.18
N LEU A 70 27.21 2.34 -5.30
CA LEU A 70 26.32 2.04 -6.43
C LEU A 70 25.30 0.96 -6.06
N GLU A 71 25.69 -0.05 -5.29
CA GLU A 71 24.80 -1.09 -4.81
C GLU A 71 23.71 -0.53 -3.88
N ILE A 72 24.10 0.23 -2.84
CA ILE A 72 23.16 0.90 -1.92
C ILE A 72 22.15 1.74 -2.71
N THR A 73 22.64 2.52 -3.67
CA THR A 73 21.80 3.39 -4.51
C THR A 73 20.83 2.57 -5.37
N ARG A 74 21.27 1.46 -5.97
CA ARG A 74 20.42 0.56 -6.77
C ARG A 74 19.36 -0.11 -5.92
N GLN A 75 19.71 -0.60 -4.73
CA GLN A 75 18.78 -1.22 -3.80
C GLN A 75 17.72 -0.21 -3.36
N GLN A 76 18.12 1.01 -3.01
CA GLN A 76 17.18 2.08 -2.64
C GLN A 76 16.25 2.44 -3.80
N LYS A 77 16.77 2.55 -5.03
CA LYS A 77 15.93 2.79 -6.21
C LYS A 77 14.89 1.68 -6.41
N LYS A 78 15.30 0.41 -6.25
CA LYS A 78 14.39 -0.74 -6.35
C LYS A 78 13.30 -0.70 -5.27
N ALA A 79 13.64 -0.33 -4.05
CA ALA A 79 12.68 -0.17 -2.96
C ALA A 79 11.67 0.96 -3.25
N LEU A 80 12.13 2.09 -3.79
CA LEU A 80 11.27 3.20 -4.21
C LEU A 80 10.30 2.79 -5.33
N GLU A 81 10.77 2.06 -6.35
CA GLU A 81 9.90 1.53 -7.41
C GLU A 81 8.81 0.61 -6.86
N ALA A 82 9.17 -0.30 -5.94
CA ALA A 82 8.19 -1.14 -5.26
C ALA A 82 7.15 -0.30 -4.50
N LYS A 83 7.59 0.76 -3.81
CA LYS A 83 6.67 1.66 -3.09
C LYS A 83 5.77 2.45 -4.04
N ILE A 84 6.26 2.86 -5.21
CA ILE A 84 5.45 3.52 -6.25
C ILE A 84 4.35 2.57 -6.74
N ILE A 85 4.68 1.30 -6.99
CA ILE A 85 3.69 0.29 -7.40
C ILE A 85 2.64 0.12 -6.30
N GLU A 86 3.05 -0.01 -5.05
CA GLU A 86 2.15 -0.12 -3.89
C GLU A 86 1.21 1.09 -3.78
N LEU A 87 1.75 2.31 -3.90
CA LEU A 87 0.97 3.57 -3.87
C LEU A 87 0.00 3.68 -5.05
N LYS A 88 0.40 3.24 -6.25
CA LYS A 88 -0.50 3.18 -7.41
C LYS A 88 -1.66 2.21 -7.18
N ASN A 89 -1.39 1.04 -6.61
CA ASN A 89 -2.43 0.07 -6.27
C ASN A 89 -3.40 0.63 -5.23
N MET A 90 -2.88 1.23 -4.14
CA MET A 90 -3.72 1.89 -3.13
C MET A 90 -4.60 3.00 -3.72
N LYS A 91 -4.05 3.83 -4.61
CA LYS A 91 -4.83 4.86 -5.31
C LYS A 91 -5.94 4.26 -6.17
N SER A 92 -5.63 3.18 -6.90
CA SER A 92 -6.62 2.45 -7.70
C SER A 92 -7.77 1.92 -6.84
N HIS A 93 -7.46 1.33 -5.68
CA HIS A 93 -8.47 0.87 -4.73
C HIS A 93 -9.35 2.01 -4.21
N LEU A 94 -8.77 3.17 -3.90
CA LEU A 94 -9.52 4.35 -3.48
C LEU A 94 -10.46 4.85 -4.58
N ASN A 95 -9.99 4.94 -5.82
CA ASN A 95 -10.83 5.36 -6.95
C ASN A 95 -12.03 4.41 -7.16
N ASN A 96 -11.80 3.10 -7.05
CA ASN A 96 -12.88 2.12 -7.16
C ASN A 96 -13.89 2.26 -6.01
N PHE A 97 -13.41 2.51 -4.79
CA PHE A 97 -14.27 2.73 -3.63
C PHE A 97 -15.08 4.02 -3.75
N GLU A 98 -14.47 5.11 -4.22
CA GLU A 98 -15.13 6.38 -4.51
C GLU A 98 -16.25 6.21 -5.55
N SER A 99 -15.96 5.55 -6.67
CA SER A 99 -16.96 5.25 -7.70
C SER A 99 -18.17 4.46 -7.15
N ARG A 100 -17.93 3.51 -6.23
CA ARG A 100 -18.99 2.75 -5.57
C ARG A 100 -19.85 3.62 -4.65
N ILE A 101 -19.23 4.53 -3.90
CA ILE A 101 -19.95 5.49 -3.07
C ILE A 101 -20.79 6.41 -3.94
N ASP A 102 -20.23 6.97 -5.01
CA ASP A 102 -20.95 7.86 -5.92
C ASP A 102 -22.15 7.17 -6.56
N ASN A 103 -22.00 5.92 -6.98
CA ASN A 103 -23.10 5.12 -7.51
C ASN A 103 -24.18 4.88 -6.45
N ALA A 104 -23.80 4.53 -5.21
CA ALA A 104 -24.74 4.32 -4.12
C ALA A 104 -25.49 5.61 -3.74
N VAL A 105 -24.80 6.76 -3.74
CA VAL A 105 -25.40 8.08 -3.51
C VAL A 105 -26.37 8.45 -4.63
N SER A 106 -26.00 8.19 -5.89
CA SER A 106 -26.81 8.54 -7.06
C SER A 106 -28.07 7.69 -7.20
N ILE A 107 -27.97 6.37 -6.97
CA ILE A 107 -29.10 5.43 -7.07
C ILE A 107 -30.00 5.50 -5.82
N GLY A 108 -29.40 5.74 -4.65
CA GLY A 108 -30.08 5.64 -3.35
C GLY A 108 -30.30 4.18 -2.92
N PHE A 109 -30.69 4.00 -1.66
CA PHE A 109 -30.93 2.67 -1.09
C PHE A 109 -32.34 2.17 -1.42
N ASN A 110 -32.47 0.86 -1.65
CA ASN A 110 -33.75 0.16 -1.87
C ASN A 110 -34.49 0.56 -3.17
N ASN A 111 -33.76 1.10 -4.15
CA ASN A 111 -34.28 1.39 -5.48
C ASN A 111 -33.86 0.29 -6.46
N ILE A 112 -34.82 -0.22 -7.23
CA ILE A 112 -34.57 -1.17 -8.31
C ILE A 112 -34.30 -0.37 -9.58
N VAL A 113 -33.12 -0.57 -10.16
CA VAL A 113 -32.69 0.11 -11.40
C VAL A 113 -32.21 -0.91 -12.42
N LEU A 114 -32.42 -0.59 -13.70
CA LEU A 114 -31.81 -1.32 -14.81
C LEU A 114 -30.49 -0.63 -15.14
N ILE A 115 -29.37 -1.37 -15.04
CA ILE A 115 -28.02 -0.87 -15.31
C ILE A 115 -27.43 -1.68 -16.45
N ASP A 116 -27.04 -0.99 -17.52
CA ASP A 116 -26.17 -1.57 -18.53
C ASP A 116 -24.72 -1.46 -18.04
N ASN A 117 -24.02 -2.60 -18.00
CA ASN A 117 -22.64 -2.66 -17.51
C ASN A 117 -21.72 -2.94 -18.70
N GLU A 118 -20.58 -2.25 -18.74
CA GLU A 118 -19.51 -2.62 -19.67
C GLU A 118 -19.03 -4.06 -19.44
N GLU A 119 -18.36 -4.62 -20.45
CA GLU A 119 -17.79 -5.96 -20.37
C GLU A 119 -16.81 -6.05 -19.19
N ARG A 120 -17.02 -7.06 -18.33
CA ARG A 120 -16.28 -7.23 -17.10
C ARG A 120 -16.05 -8.69 -16.74
N TYR A 121 -14.93 -8.94 -16.10
CA TYR A 121 -14.56 -10.28 -15.64
C TYR A 121 -14.99 -10.50 -14.20
N VAL A 122 -15.56 -11.68 -13.95
CA VAL A 122 -15.96 -12.11 -12.61
C VAL A 122 -15.45 -13.51 -12.30
N ILE A 123 -15.04 -13.73 -11.06
CA ILE A 123 -14.84 -15.07 -10.52
C ILE A 123 -16.19 -15.58 -10.07
N LYS A 124 -16.59 -16.73 -10.58
CA LYS A 124 -17.88 -17.36 -10.27
C LYS A 124 -17.72 -18.48 -9.26
N TYR A 125 -18.48 -18.42 -8.18
CA TYR A 125 -18.59 -19.43 -7.15
C TYR A 125 -19.98 -20.07 -7.19
N ASN A 126 -20.05 -21.37 -7.45
CA ASN A 126 -21.30 -22.11 -7.64
C ASN A 126 -22.01 -22.45 -6.32
N TYR A 127 -22.34 -21.43 -5.53
CA TYR A 127 -23.18 -21.55 -4.34
C TYR A 127 -24.65 -21.37 -4.70
N ILE A 128 -25.52 -22.08 -3.97
CA ILE A 128 -26.97 -21.92 -3.99
C ILE A 128 -27.37 -21.63 -2.55
N SER A 129 -28.09 -20.54 -2.34
CA SER A 129 -28.60 -20.14 -1.03
C SER A 129 -30.09 -19.81 -1.15
N LYS A 130 -30.91 -20.40 -0.28
CA LYS A 130 -32.36 -20.20 -0.25
C LYS A 130 -32.79 -19.20 0.82
N THR A 131 -31.91 -18.91 1.78
CA THR A 131 -32.15 -17.93 2.84
C THR A 131 -31.02 -16.90 2.90
N PRO A 132 -31.27 -15.72 3.48
CA PRO A 132 -30.22 -14.72 3.72
C PRO A 132 -29.07 -15.23 4.60
N GLU A 133 -29.35 -16.11 5.56
CA GLU A 133 -28.34 -16.70 6.45
C GLU A 133 -27.42 -17.66 5.69
N GLU A 134 -27.99 -18.51 4.82
CA GLU A 134 -27.20 -19.37 3.93
C GLU A 134 -26.32 -18.53 2.99
N LEU A 135 -26.88 -17.42 2.48
CA LEU A 135 -26.15 -16.49 1.63
C LEU A 135 -24.95 -15.88 2.37
N GLU A 136 -25.15 -15.40 3.59
CA GLU A 136 -24.07 -14.81 4.41
C GLU A 136 -22.96 -15.82 4.71
N VAL A 137 -23.30 -17.06 5.06
CA VAL A 137 -22.29 -18.11 5.30
C VAL A 137 -21.49 -18.39 4.03
N ASN A 138 -22.14 -18.46 2.87
CA ASN A 138 -21.46 -18.68 1.59
C ASN A 138 -20.63 -17.46 1.18
N LEU A 139 -21.10 -16.24 1.43
CA LEU A 139 -20.35 -15.00 1.22
C LEU A 139 -19.05 -14.99 2.01
N ARG A 140 -19.06 -15.39 3.29
CA ARG A 140 -17.82 -15.46 4.10
C ARG A 140 -16.80 -16.42 3.53
N LYS A 141 -17.23 -17.58 3.03
CA LYS A 141 -16.34 -18.55 2.37
C LYS A 141 -15.72 -17.98 1.11
N VAL A 142 -16.53 -17.29 0.29
CA VAL A 142 -16.09 -16.65 -0.95
C VAL A 142 -15.08 -15.54 -0.66
N ILE A 143 -15.33 -14.70 0.35
CA ILE A 143 -14.40 -13.63 0.75
C ILE A 143 -13.05 -14.22 1.17
N ILE A 144 -13.03 -15.20 2.08
CA ILE A 144 -11.79 -15.83 2.56
C ILE A 144 -11.02 -16.47 1.39
N ASP A 145 -11.69 -17.25 0.55
CA ASP A 145 -11.06 -17.89 -0.60
C ASP A 145 -10.46 -16.85 -1.57
N SER A 146 -11.16 -15.73 -1.76
CA SER A 146 -10.71 -14.68 -2.67
C SER A 146 -9.51 -13.89 -2.15
N GLU A 147 -9.44 -13.69 -0.83
CA GLU A 147 -8.29 -13.07 -0.17
C GLU A 147 -7.08 -13.98 -0.26
N GLU A 148 -7.24 -15.28 0.04
CA GLU A 148 -6.14 -16.25 0.03
C GLU A 148 -5.59 -16.51 -1.37
N LYS A 149 -6.45 -16.67 -2.37
CA LYS A 149 -6.02 -17.04 -3.74
C LYS A 149 -5.63 -15.86 -4.61
N PHE A 150 -6.30 -14.72 -4.44
CA PHE A 150 -6.16 -13.59 -5.35
C PHE A 150 -5.69 -12.31 -4.65
N GLY A 151 -5.62 -12.29 -3.31
CA GLY A 151 -5.31 -11.08 -2.55
C GLY A 151 -6.36 -9.98 -2.77
N ILE A 152 -7.59 -10.36 -3.18
CA ILE A 152 -8.66 -9.42 -3.48
C ILE A 152 -9.39 -9.11 -2.17
N LEU A 153 -9.25 -7.87 -1.72
CA LEU A 153 -9.99 -7.31 -0.59
C LEU A 153 -11.00 -6.29 -1.12
N ASN A 154 -12.24 -6.34 -0.61
CA ASN A 154 -13.29 -5.34 -0.87
C ASN A 154 -13.74 -5.18 -2.34
N SER A 155 -13.79 -6.27 -3.10
CA SER A 155 -14.36 -6.28 -4.46
C SER A 155 -15.88 -6.14 -4.47
N ASP A 156 -16.44 -5.79 -5.63
CA ASP A 156 -17.88 -5.87 -5.85
C ASP A 156 -18.30 -7.34 -5.86
N ILE A 157 -19.15 -7.68 -4.89
CA ILE A 157 -19.73 -9.00 -4.76
C ILE A 157 -21.16 -8.95 -5.30
N GLY A 158 -21.47 -9.87 -6.19
CA GLY A 158 -22.79 -10.05 -6.76
C GLY A 158 -23.31 -11.46 -6.56
N PHE A 159 -24.59 -11.64 -6.87
CA PHE A 159 -25.22 -12.94 -7.05
C PHE A 159 -26.22 -12.85 -8.18
N THR A 160 -26.59 -14.00 -8.71
CA THR A 160 -27.64 -14.12 -9.72
C THR A 160 -28.92 -14.68 -9.10
N ILE A 161 -30.07 -14.22 -9.58
CA ILE A 161 -31.38 -14.80 -9.25
C ILE A 161 -32.10 -15.09 -10.57
N SER A 162 -32.84 -16.19 -10.61
CA SER A 162 -33.68 -16.55 -11.75
C SER A 162 -34.93 -15.69 -11.78
N TYR A 163 -35.19 -15.03 -12.91
CA TYR A 163 -36.43 -14.27 -13.13
C TYR A 163 -37.68 -15.18 -13.02
N ASP A 164 -37.61 -16.38 -13.58
CA ASP A 164 -38.70 -17.35 -13.54
C ASP A 164 -39.01 -17.82 -12.12
N ASP A 165 -37.99 -18.06 -11.28
CA ASP A 165 -38.17 -18.49 -9.89
C ASP A 165 -38.90 -17.40 -9.08
N ILE A 166 -38.62 -16.12 -9.35
CA ILE A 166 -39.29 -14.97 -8.72
C ILE A 166 -40.73 -14.88 -9.21
N VAL A 167 -40.96 -14.78 -10.53
CA VAL A 167 -42.27 -14.42 -11.08
C VAL A 167 -43.28 -15.57 -11.04
N LYS A 168 -42.82 -16.81 -11.25
CA LYS A 168 -43.71 -17.98 -11.36
C LYS A 168 -43.90 -18.68 -10.02
N GLU A 169 -42.85 -18.77 -9.20
CA GLU A 169 -42.88 -19.55 -7.96
C GLU A 169 -42.87 -18.71 -6.69
N ASN A 170 -42.71 -17.38 -6.78
CA ASN A 170 -42.53 -16.47 -5.65
C ASN A 170 -41.40 -16.93 -4.71
N LYS A 171 -40.29 -17.42 -5.30
CA LYS A 171 -39.11 -17.90 -4.58
C LYS A 171 -37.88 -17.06 -4.90
N VAL A 172 -37.17 -16.65 -3.85
CA VAL A 172 -35.87 -15.98 -3.98
C VAL A 172 -34.78 -17.03 -3.73
N ILE A 173 -34.06 -17.39 -4.78
CA ILE A 173 -32.93 -18.32 -4.69
C ILE A 173 -31.69 -17.62 -5.23
N PHE A 174 -30.74 -17.35 -4.33
CA PHE A 174 -29.46 -16.76 -4.65
C PHE A 174 -28.56 -17.83 -5.26
N LYS A 175 -28.12 -17.63 -6.50
CA LYS A 175 -27.25 -18.54 -7.24
C LYS A 175 -25.99 -17.80 -7.65
N ASN A 176 -24.87 -18.52 -7.75
CA ASN A 176 -23.63 -18.03 -8.35
C ASN A 176 -23.14 -16.72 -7.70
N LEU A 177 -22.44 -16.84 -6.57
CA LEU A 177 -21.74 -15.69 -6.01
C LEU A 177 -20.62 -15.28 -6.98
N THR A 178 -20.51 -13.98 -7.25
CA THR A 178 -19.51 -13.45 -8.18
C THR A 178 -18.66 -12.40 -7.52
N ILE A 179 -17.36 -12.45 -7.75
CA ILE A 179 -16.42 -11.38 -7.39
C ILE A 179 -15.96 -10.68 -8.65
N HIS A 180 -16.13 -9.37 -8.72
CA HIS A 180 -15.58 -8.56 -9.79
C HIS A 180 -14.06 -8.45 -9.71
N ILE A 181 -13.38 -8.59 -10.86
CA ILE A 181 -11.93 -8.45 -10.97
C ILE A 181 -11.60 -7.17 -11.76
N TYR A 182 -10.96 -6.20 -11.11
CA TYR A 182 -10.54 -4.95 -11.76
C TYR A 182 -9.18 -5.03 -12.47
N ASN A 183 -8.45 -6.15 -12.33
CA ASN A 183 -7.09 -6.29 -12.88
C ASN A 183 -6.93 -7.63 -13.59
N ASN A 184 -6.59 -7.61 -14.89
CA ASN A 184 -6.52 -8.82 -15.72
C ASN A 184 -5.36 -9.77 -15.36
N SER A 185 -4.51 -9.41 -14.39
CA SER A 185 -3.41 -10.24 -13.90
C SER A 185 -3.83 -11.57 -13.27
N TYR A 186 -5.12 -11.74 -12.95
CA TYR A 186 -5.68 -12.96 -12.37
C TYR A 186 -6.30 -13.91 -13.40
N LEU A 187 -6.39 -13.49 -14.66
CA LEU A 187 -6.85 -14.32 -15.78
C LEU A 187 -5.64 -15.13 -16.28
N LYS A 188 -5.42 -16.31 -15.69
CA LYS A 188 -4.51 -17.34 -16.22
C LYS A 188 -5.30 -18.49 -16.79
#